data_AF-A0A389MDW4-F1
#
_entry.id   AF-A0A389MDW4-F1
#
_cell.length_a   1.000
_cell.length_b   1.000
_cell.length_c   1.000
_cell.angle_alpha   90.00
_cell.angle_beta   90.00
_cell.angle_gamma   90.00
#
_symmetry.space_group_name_H-M   'P 1'
#
loop_
_entity.id
_entity.type
_entity.pdbx_description
1 polymer ?
#
loop_
_entity_poly.entity_id
_entity_poly.type
_entity_poly.pdbx_seq_one_letter_code
_entity_poly.pdbx_strand_id
1 'polypeptide(L)'
;MTPIDFPKELTPAQRRTRRRLVTAAMSLSSSGALPTLTEVATQAEMSRATAYRYFPTQGALVAAMVEESLRPIIEWRPHQADAAQRIHELLGFAYPRMLEHEGVLRAALQLSLQQWSEQRRDPKKTETLVRGNRKSILKRVVEPLEGKMSADGLQRMIYAFSLIYGSEVFMVMKDIWHADDNEILNVTQWMAKAILRQAEEDVRAGIA
;
A
#
# COMPACT_ATOMS: atom_id res chain seq x y z
N MET A 1 -17.31 -6.33 13.49
CA MET A 1 -16.44 -5.24 13.05
C MET A 1 -16.47 -4.20 14.16
N THR A 2 -15.48 -4.20 15.04
CA THR A 2 -15.36 -3.19 16.09
C THR A 2 -14.17 -2.34 15.67
N PRO A 3 -14.36 -1.05 15.35
CA PRO A 3 -13.24 -0.14 15.13
C PRO A 3 -12.34 -0.23 16.37
N ILE A 4 -11.03 -0.33 16.17
CA ILE A 4 -10.09 -0.11 17.26
C ILE A 4 -10.34 1.33 17.71
N ASP A 5 -10.89 1.49 18.92
CA ASP A 5 -11.28 2.76 19.50
C ASP A 5 -10.00 3.54 19.85
N PHE A 6 -9.52 4.33 18.90
CA PHE A 6 -8.43 5.27 19.15
C PHE A 6 -9.00 6.45 19.93
N PRO A 7 -8.45 6.80 21.11
CA PRO A 7 -8.94 7.94 21.85
C PRO A 7 -8.79 9.24 21.04
N LYS A 8 -9.76 10.15 21.25
CA LYS A 8 -9.78 11.60 20.94
C LYS A 8 -8.44 12.17 20.48
N GLU A 9 -8.46 12.92 19.38
CA GLU A 9 -7.34 13.68 18.79
C GLU A 9 -6.09 13.77 19.66
N LEU A 10 -5.04 13.05 19.26
CA LEU A 10 -3.75 13.06 19.96
C LEU A 10 -3.26 14.51 20.12
N THR A 11 -2.87 14.90 21.33
CA THR A 11 -2.21 16.19 21.58
C THR A 11 -0.93 16.32 20.73
N PRO A 12 -0.40 17.54 20.49
CA PRO A 12 0.84 17.72 19.75
C PRO A 12 2.02 16.90 20.29
N ALA A 13 2.14 16.77 21.62
CA ALA A 13 3.16 15.95 22.26
C ALA A 13 2.96 14.44 21.99
N GLN A 14 1.72 13.97 22.02
CA GLN A 14 1.39 12.58 21.71
C GLN A 14 1.65 12.26 20.22
N ARG A 15 1.33 13.19 19.31
CA ARG A 15 1.66 13.03 17.87
C ARG A 15 3.16 12.94 17.63
N ARG A 16 3.97 13.79 18.28
CA ARG A 16 5.44 13.71 18.20
C ARG A 16 5.97 12.37 18.70
N THR A 17 5.43 11.88 19.82
CA THR A 17 5.80 10.57 20.38
C THR A 17 5.45 9.44 19.43
N ARG A 18 4.21 9.41 18.91
CA ARG A 18 3.76 8.43 17.92
C ARG A 18 4.67 8.44 16.70
N ARG A 19 5.02 9.63 16.18
CA ARG A 19 5.90 9.76 15.01
C ARG A 19 7.29 9.19 15.27
N ARG A 20 7.90 9.49 16.43
CA ARG A 20 9.21 8.92 16.81
C ARG A 20 9.21 7.40 16.81
N LEU A 21 8.15 6.77 17.35
CA LEU A 21 8.00 5.31 17.35
C LEU A 21 7.86 4.76 15.92
N VAL A 22 7.08 5.40 15.05
CA VAL A 22 6.95 4.99 13.64
C VAL A 22 8.27 5.13 12.90
N THR A 23 8.99 6.25 13.08
CA THR A 23 10.31 6.46 12.47
C THR A 23 11.32 5.40 12.91
N ALA A 24 11.36 5.08 14.20
CA ALA A 24 12.20 4.01 14.73
C ALA A 24 11.86 2.65 14.10
N ALA A 25 10.57 2.33 13.98
CA ALA A 25 10.11 1.09 13.35
C ALA A 25 10.46 1.02 11.86
N MET A 26 10.26 2.10 11.10
CA MET A 26 10.63 2.16 9.69
C MET A 26 12.14 1.97 9.49
N SER A 27 12.97 2.56 10.35
CA SER A 27 14.43 2.38 10.31
C SER A 27 14.85 0.93 10.59
N LEU A 28 14.15 0.23 11.49
CA LEU A 28 14.42 -1.18 11.77
C LEU A 28 13.98 -2.09 10.61
N SER A 29 12.93 -1.71 9.87
CA SER A 29 12.41 -2.46 8.73
C SER A 29 13.21 -2.33 7.44
N SER A 30 14.29 -1.55 7.40
CA SER A 30 15.14 -1.44 6.20
C SER A 30 15.75 -2.77 5.77
N SER A 31 15.86 -3.75 6.67
CA SER A 31 16.30 -5.14 6.38
C SER A 31 15.18 -6.05 5.85
N GLY A 32 13.95 -5.56 5.71
CA GLY A 32 12.78 -6.34 5.31
C GLY A 32 12.13 -7.14 6.44
N ALA A 33 12.70 -7.13 7.64
CA ALA A 33 12.11 -7.77 8.82
C ALA A 33 11.05 -6.87 9.50
N LEU A 34 10.04 -7.52 10.09
CA LEU A 34 9.03 -6.85 10.88
C LEU A 34 9.54 -6.66 12.34
N PRO A 35 9.78 -5.42 12.80
CA PRO A 35 10.29 -5.20 14.14
C PRO A 35 9.23 -5.50 15.20
N THR A 36 9.69 -5.94 16.36
CA THR A 36 8.88 -6.09 17.56
C THR A 36 8.67 -4.73 18.24
N LEU A 37 7.57 -4.58 18.98
CA LEU A 37 7.34 -3.36 19.77
C LEU A 37 8.43 -3.09 20.81
N THR A 38 9.13 -4.12 21.27
CA THR A 38 10.25 -3.98 22.22
C THR A 38 11.49 -3.38 21.54
N GLU A 39 11.82 -3.83 20.33
CA GLU A 39 12.92 -3.26 19.54
C GLU A 39 12.63 -1.81 19.18
N VAL A 40 11.39 -1.51 18.77
CA VAL A 40 10.96 -0.14 18.48
C VAL A 40 11.05 0.76 19.71
N ALA A 41 10.60 0.28 20.88
CA ALA A 41 10.69 1.05 22.12
C ALA A 41 12.16 1.36 22.47
N THR A 42 13.04 0.37 22.32
CA THR A 42 14.48 0.51 22.57
C THR A 42 15.10 1.54 21.61
N GLN A 43 14.85 1.38 20.31
CA GLN A 43 15.35 2.28 19.27
C GLN A 43 14.83 3.72 19.42
N ALA A 44 13.59 3.89 19.91
CA ALA A 44 12.99 5.20 20.13
C ALA A 44 13.39 5.84 21.48
N GLU A 45 14.18 5.14 22.31
CA GLU A 45 14.54 5.51 23.67
C GLU A 45 13.31 5.73 24.57
N MET A 46 12.37 4.79 24.51
CA MET A 46 11.11 4.83 25.24
C MET A 46 10.86 3.54 26.02
N SER A 47 10.06 3.61 27.07
CA SER A 47 9.64 2.40 27.79
C SER A 47 8.73 1.55 26.91
N ARG A 48 8.77 0.21 27.10
CA ARG A 48 7.84 -0.72 26.46
C ARG A 48 6.38 -0.30 26.70
N ALA A 49 6.04 0.06 27.94
CA ALA A 49 4.70 0.54 28.30
C ALA A 49 4.27 1.76 27.47
N THR A 50 5.18 2.66 27.14
CA THR A 50 4.89 3.80 26.25
C THR A 50 4.58 3.31 24.84
N ALA A 51 5.39 2.42 24.26
CA ALA A 51 5.16 1.89 22.92
C ALA A 51 3.80 1.15 22.82
N TYR A 52 3.49 0.27 23.77
CA TYR A 52 2.21 -0.46 23.82
C TYR A 52 1.00 0.47 23.96
N ARG A 53 1.14 1.62 24.62
CA ARG A 53 0.06 2.62 24.72
C ARG A 53 -0.29 3.26 23.37
N TYR A 54 0.68 3.44 22.48
CA TYR A 54 0.44 4.00 21.14
C TYR A 54 0.11 2.93 20.11
N PHE A 55 0.69 1.75 20.25
CA PHE A 55 0.54 0.62 19.33
C PHE A 55 0.26 -0.63 20.15
N PRO A 56 -1.03 -0.89 20.48
CA PRO A 56 -1.40 -2.04 21.31
C PRO A 56 -1.12 -3.38 20.62
N THR A 57 -1.06 -3.38 19.29
CA THR A 57 -0.81 -4.56 18.47
C THR A 57 0.27 -4.30 17.43
N GLN A 58 0.90 -5.36 16.95
CA GLN A 58 1.85 -5.28 15.84
C GLN A 58 1.15 -4.80 14.56
N GLY A 59 -0.12 -5.16 14.35
CA GLY A 59 -0.92 -4.67 13.24
C GLY A 59 -1.11 -3.15 13.26
N ALA A 60 -1.34 -2.55 14.43
CA ALA A 60 -1.46 -1.10 14.58
C ALA A 60 -0.15 -0.37 14.22
N LEU A 61 1.00 -0.95 14.61
CA LEU A 61 2.32 -0.40 14.26
C LEU A 61 2.56 -0.45 12.74
N VAL A 62 2.35 -1.63 12.13
CA VAL A 62 2.54 -1.83 10.69
C VAL A 62 1.63 -0.92 9.87
N ALA A 63 0.36 -0.80 10.26
CA ALA A 63 -0.57 0.10 9.59
C ALA A 63 -0.05 1.55 9.61
N ALA A 64 0.49 2.01 10.74
CA ALA A 64 1.08 3.34 10.85
C ALA A 64 2.36 3.52 10.04
N MET A 65 3.21 2.49 9.95
CA MET A 65 4.41 2.51 9.10
C MET A 65 4.05 2.59 7.62
N VAL A 66 3.06 1.79 7.16
CA VAL A 66 2.56 1.83 5.79
C VAL A 66 1.91 3.17 5.48
N GLU A 67 1.14 3.72 6.42
CA GLU A 67 0.52 5.04 6.29
C GLU A 67 1.58 6.14 6.13
N GLU A 68 2.60 6.22 7.00
CA GLU A 68 3.64 7.25 6.93
C GLU A 68 4.50 7.08 5.66
N SER A 69 4.93 5.85 5.33
CA SER A 69 5.75 5.58 4.15
C SER A 69 5.04 5.88 2.82
N LEU A 70 3.75 5.57 2.72
CA LEU A 70 2.99 5.77 1.49
C LEU A 70 2.18 7.06 1.47
N ARG A 71 2.28 7.91 2.50
CA ARG A 71 1.50 9.15 2.62
C ARG A 71 1.53 10.02 1.36
N PRO A 72 2.69 10.29 0.71
CA PRO A 72 2.71 11.07 -0.52
C PRO A 72 1.88 10.44 -1.65
N ILE A 73 1.82 9.11 -1.70
CA ILE A 73 1.05 8.35 -2.70
C ILE A 73 -0.44 8.36 -2.37
N ILE A 74 -0.79 8.28 -1.08
CA ILE A 74 -2.18 8.38 -0.59
C ILE A 74 -2.75 9.77 -0.90
N GLU A 75 -1.96 10.80 -0.67
CA GLU A 75 -2.31 12.21 -0.90
C GLU A 75 -2.20 12.61 -2.38
N TRP A 76 -1.56 11.81 -3.22
CA TRP A 76 -1.39 12.09 -4.65
C TRP A 76 -2.70 12.40 -5.35
N ARG A 77 -2.63 13.37 -6.27
CA ARG A 77 -3.72 13.81 -7.15
C ARG A 77 -3.20 13.88 -8.58
N PRO A 78 -4.01 13.46 -9.58
CA PRO A 78 -3.63 13.55 -10.97
C PRO A 78 -3.51 15.01 -11.43
N HIS A 79 -2.50 15.31 -12.23
CA HIS A 79 -2.41 16.61 -12.94
C HIS A 79 -2.97 16.51 -14.37
N GLN A 80 -3.00 15.30 -14.93
CA GLN A 80 -3.42 15.04 -16.30
C GLN A 80 -4.93 14.85 -16.42
N ALA A 81 -5.50 15.27 -17.54
CA ALA A 81 -6.93 15.08 -17.83
C ALA A 81 -7.22 13.66 -18.37
N ASP A 82 -6.29 13.10 -19.13
CA ASP A 82 -6.43 11.80 -19.78
C ASP A 82 -6.05 10.64 -18.83
N ALA A 83 -6.85 9.56 -18.85
CA ALA A 83 -6.65 8.42 -17.96
C ALA A 83 -5.33 7.68 -18.22
N ALA A 84 -4.90 7.54 -19.47
CA ALA A 84 -3.63 6.88 -19.79
C ALA A 84 -2.45 7.68 -19.24
N GLN A 85 -2.51 9.01 -19.38
CA GLN A 85 -1.51 9.90 -18.79
C GLN A 85 -1.54 9.88 -17.25
N ARG A 86 -2.72 9.84 -16.62
CA ARG A 86 -2.85 9.69 -15.15
C ARG A 86 -2.21 8.40 -14.64
N ILE A 87 -2.37 7.29 -15.37
CA ILE A 87 -1.77 5.98 -15.02
C ILE A 87 -0.25 6.06 -15.10
N HIS A 88 0.27 6.57 -16.22
CA HIS A 88 1.71 6.72 -16.40
C HIS A 88 2.33 7.62 -15.33
N GLU A 89 1.66 8.75 -15.03
CA GLU A 89 2.05 9.68 -13.97
C GLU A 89 2.06 9.00 -12.59
N LEU A 90 0.99 8.27 -12.23
CA LEU A 90 0.92 7.56 -10.96
C LEU A 90 2.05 6.55 -10.82
N LEU A 91 2.28 5.71 -11.85
CA LEU A 91 3.31 4.67 -11.79
C LEU A 91 4.70 5.28 -11.62
N GLY A 92 5.03 6.31 -12.42
CA GLY A 92 6.30 7.03 -12.30
C GLY A 92 6.48 7.72 -10.93
N PHE A 93 5.39 8.17 -10.30
CA PHE A 93 5.42 8.80 -8.99
C PHE A 93 5.50 7.79 -7.83
N ALA A 94 4.73 6.70 -7.90
CA ALA A 94 4.51 5.78 -6.79
C ALA A 94 5.61 4.72 -6.67
N TYR A 95 6.09 4.17 -7.78
CA TYR A 95 7.06 3.06 -7.75
C TYR A 95 8.36 3.42 -7.05
N PRO A 96 9.04 4.54 -7.36
CA PRO A 96 10.28 4.91 -6.66
C PRO A 96 10.11 5.02 -5.15
N ARG A 97 8.98 5.56 -4.69
CA ARG A 97 8.63 5.68 -3.25
C ARG A 97 8.30 4.34 -2.60
N MET A 98 7.64 3.45 -3.34
CA MET A 98 7.38 2.09 -2.86
C MET A 98 8.68 1.29 -2.73
N LEU A 99 9.62 1.45 -3.67
CA LEU A 99 10.94 0.82 -3.64
C LEU A 99 11.79 1.36 -2.48
N GLU A 100 11.79 2.67 -2.25
CA GLU A 100 12.43 3.29 -1.07
C GLU A 100 11.93 2.69 0.26
N HIS A 101 10.67 2.25 0.29
CA HIS A 101 10.03 1.67 1.47
C HIS A 101 9.74 0.17 1.32
N GLU A 102 10.49 -0.54 0.48
CA GLU A 102 10.27 -1.96 0.18
C GLU A 102 10.21 -2.82 1.45
N GLY A 103 11.11 -2.59 2.40
CA GLY A 103 11.15 -3.35 3.65
C GLY A 103 9.89 -3.22 4.50
N VAL A 104 9.28 -2.03 4.56
CA VAL A 104 8.00 -1.79 5.23
C VAL A 104 6.87 -2.52 4.52
N LEU A 105 6.87 -2.53 3.18
CA LEU A 105 5.86 -3.19 2.37
C LEU A 105 5.94 -4.71 2.48
N ARG A 106 7.15 -5.28 2.51
CA ARG A 106 7.38 -6.71 2.77
C ARG A 106 6.91 -7.10 4.18
N ALA A 107 7.24 -6.30 5.20
CA ALA A 107 6.75 -6.54 6.56
C ALA A 107 5.20 -6.51 6.64
N ALA A 108 4.56 -5.58 5.93
CA ALA A 108 3.10 -5.52 5.83
C ALA A 108 2.50 -6.73 5.11
N LEU A 109 3.18 -7.26 4.09
CA LEU A 109 2.78 -8.48 3.41
C LEU A 109 2.93 -9.72 4.30
N GLN A 110 4.06 -9.85 5.00
CA GLN A 110 4.28 -10.92 5.97
C GLN A 110 3.17 -10.96 7.02
N LEU A 111 2.82 -9.81 7.60
CA LEU A 111 1.71 -9.70 8.54
C LEU A 111 0.38 -10.15 7.94
N SER A 112 0.09 -9.77 6.70
CA SER A 112 -1.14 -10.18 6.01
C SER A 112 -1.22 -11.69 5.80
N LEU A 113 -0.10 -12.33 5.46
CA LEU A 113 -0.04 -13.79 5.32
C LEU A 113 -0.22 -14.49 6.67
N GLN A 114 0.37 -13.95 7.74
CA GLN A 114 0.17 -14.44 9.10
C GLN A 114 -1.29 -14.33 9.54
N GLN A 115 -1.92 -13.17 9.36
CA GLN A 115 -3.33 -12.95 9.70
C GLN A 115 -4.26 -13.90 8.96
N TRP A 116 -4.03 -14.13 7.67
CA TRP A 116 -4.79 -15.11 6.89
C TRP A 116 -4.67 -16.53 7.44
N SER A 117 -3.46 -16.92 7.88
CA SER A 117 -3.22 -18.23 8.49
C SER A 117 -3.93 -18.36 9.84
N GLU A 118 -3.85 -17.32 10.67
CA GLU A 118 -4.47 -17.28 11.99
C GLU A 118 -6.00 -17.33 11.92
N GLN A 119 -6.62 -16.59 10.98
CA GLN A 119 -8.07 -16.62 10.77
C GLN A 119 -8.60 -17.99 10.35
N ARG A 120 -7.80 -18.77 9.61
CA ARG A 120 -8.16 -20.15 9.27
C ARG A 120 -8.14 -21.08 10.47
N ARG A 121 -7.26 -20.83 11.44
CA ARG A 121 -7.16 -21.62 12.67
C ARG A 121 -8.23 -21.22 13.69
N ASP A 122 -8.52 -19.92 13.77
CA ASP A 122 -9.54 -19.37 14.64
C ASP A 122 -10.36 -18.30 13.91
N PRO A 123 -11.55 -18.66 13.38
CA PRO A 123 -12.44 -17.74 12.68
C PRO A 123 -12.93 -16.56 13.54
N LYS A 124 -12.76 -16.61 14.87
CA LYS A 124 -13.15 -15.53 15.79
C LYS A 124 -12.09 -14.42 15.86
N LYS A 125 -10.87 -14.64 15.37
CA LYS A 125 -9.87 -13.58 15.22
C LYS A 125 -10.32 -12.59 14.14
N THR A 126 -10.57 -11.35 14.56
CA THR A 126 -11.09 -10.28 13.68
C THR A 126 -10.07 -9.20 13.33
N GLU A 127 -8.87 -9.24 13.94
CA GLU A 127 -7.83 -8.26 13.65
C GLU A 127 -7.30 -8.45 12.22
N THR A 128 -7.51 -7.44 11.38
CA THR A 128 -7.06 -7.41 10.00
C THR A 128 -6.34 -6.10 9.72
N LEU A 129 -5.22 -6.18 9.01
CA LEU A 129 -4.60 -5.02 8.42
C LEU A 129 -5.56 -4.40 7.40
N VAL A 130 -6.02 -3.18 7.65
CA VAL A 130 -6.93 -2.47 6.73
C VAL A 130 -6.14 -1.94 5.53
N ARG A 131 -6.49 -2.42 4.33
CA ARG A 131 -5.86 -2.03 3.06
C ARG A 131 -6.88 -1.35 2.14
N GLY A 132 -7.05 -0.02 2.29
CA GLY A 132 -8.07 0.75 1.56
C GLY A 132 -7.55 1.72 0.49
N ASN A 133 -6.32 2.21 0.64
CA ASN A 133 -5.83 3.37 -0.12
C ASN A 133 -5.72 3.11 -1.62
N ARG A 134 -5.30 1.90 -2.00
CA ARG A 134 -5.15 1.50 -3.41
C ARG A 134 -6.44 1.68 -4.21
N LYS A 135 -7.59 1.28 -3.64
CA LYS A 135 -8.89 1.40 -4.31
C LYS A 135 -9.25 2.86 -4.60
N SER A 136 -9.05 3.76 -3.63
CA SER A 136 -9.41 5.17 -3.81
C SER A 136 -8.48 5.87 -4.80
N ILE A 137 -7.18 5.55 -4.79
CA ILE A 137 -6.20 6.07 -5.76
C ILE A 137 -6.57 5.64 -7.18
N LEU A 138 -6.78 4.34 -7.41
CA LEU A 138 -7.09 3.83 -8.74
C LEU A 138 -8.42 4.37 -9.28
N LYS A 139 -9.45 4.54 -8.41
CA LYS A 139 -10.70 5.21 -8.82
C LYS A 139 -10.46 6.62 -9.36
N ARG A 140 -9.62 7.44 -8.69
CA ARG A 140 -9.27 8.78 -9.18
C ARG A 140 -8.53 8.76 -10.52
N VAL A 141 -7.71 7.74 -10.74
CA VAL A 141 -6.95 7.60 -11.98
C VAL A 141 -7.87 7.29 -13.16
N VAL A 142 -8.86 6.41 -12.95
CA VAL A 142 -9.74 5.94 -14.04
C VAL A 142 -11.01 6.79 -14.20
N GLU A 143 -11.26 7.75 -13.31
CA GLU A 143 -12.38 8.70 -13.37
C GLU A 143 -12.65 9.27 -14.79
N PRO A 144 -11.65 9.65 -15.62
CA PRO A 144 -11.92 10.18 -16.96
C PRO A 144 -12.57 9.19 -17.94
N LEU A 145 -12.66 7.91 -17.57
CA LEU A 145 -13.29 6.84 -18.34
C LEU A 145 -14.72 6.55 -17.88
N GLU A 146 -15.18 7.16 -16.77
CA GLU A 146 -16.57 7.05 -16.34
C GLU A 146 -17.51 7.60 -17.44
N GLY A 147 -18.52 6.81 -17.80
CA GLY A 147 -19.44 7.13 -18.90
C GLY A 147 -18.89 6.86 -20.31
N LYS A 148 -17.61 6.48 -20.46
CA LYS A 148 -17.00 6.08 -21.74
C LYS A 148 -16.90 4.56 -21.94
N MET A 149 -17.11 3.79 -20.87
CA MET A 149 -17.17 2.33 -20.85
C MET A 149 -18.17 1.86 -19.79
N SER A 150 -18.58 0.59 -19.83
CA SER A 150 -19.43 0.00 -18.80
C SER A 150 -18.73 -0.04 -17.44
N ALA A 151 -19.54 -0.16 -16.39
CA ALA A 151 -19.04 -0.32 -15.02
C ALA A 151 -18.17 -1.58 -14.86
N ASP A 152 -18.51 -2.66 -15.56
CA ASP A 152 -17.76 -3.92 -15.50
C ASP A 152 -16.40 -3.80 -16.20
N GLY A 153 -16.36 -3.12 -17.35
CA GLY A 153 -15.11 -2.79 -18.05
C GLY A 153 -14.17 -1.95 -17.17
N LEU A 154 -14.71 -0.89 -16.56
CA LEU A 154 -13.96 -0.03 -15.65
C LEU A 154 -13.45 -0.81 -14.42
N GLN A 155 -14.29 -1.67 -13.83
CA GLN A 155 -13.94 -2.48 -12.67
C GLN A 155 -12.85 -3.51 -12.99
N ARG A 156 -12.92 -4.13 -14.18
CA ARG A 156 -11.88 -5.04 -14.70
C ARG A 156 -10.55 -4.30 -14.84
N MET A 157 -10.58 -3.08 -15.38
CA MET A 157 -9.38 -2.26 -15.52
C MET A 157 -8.77 -1.93 -14.15
N ILE A 158 -9.58 -1.53 -13.16
CA ILE A 158 -9.13 -1.28 -11.79
C ILE A 158 -8.47 -2.54 -11.17
N TYR A 159 -9.04 -3.73 -11.39
CA TYR A 159 -8.45 -4.98 -10.90
C TYR A 159 -7.10 -5.29 -11.53
N ALA A 160 -7.00 -5.18 -12.87
CA ALA A 160 -5.76 -5.41 -13.59
C ALA A 160 -4.67 -4.43 -13.13
N PHE A 161 -4.99 -3.14 -13.02
CA PHE A 161 -4.06 -2.14 -12.49
C PHE A 161 -3.67 -2.39 -11.05
N SER A 162 -4.62 -2.81 -10.20
CA SER A 162 -4.33 -3.09 -8.79
C SER A 162 -3.31 -4.21 -8.59
N LEU A 163 -3.20 -5.14 -9.55
CA LEU A 163 -2.21 -6.22 -9.53
C LEU A 163 -0.82 -5.68 -9.86
N ILE A 164 -0.69 -4.84 -10.89
CA ILE A 164 0.61 -4.33 -11.35
C ILE A 164 1.05 -3.03 -10.66
N TYR A 165 0.21 -2.39 -9.86
CA TYR A 165 0.56 -1.22 -9.04
C TYR A 165 1.04 -1.61 -7.65
N GLY A 166 0.75 -2.84 -7.21
CA GLY A 166 1.01 -3.27 -5.85
C GLY A 166 2.46 -3.66 -5.57
N SER A 167 2.82 -3.67 -4.28
CA SER A 167 4.13 -4.18 -3.82
C SER A 167 4.29 -5.68 -4.06
N GLU A 168 3.20 -6.37 -4.41
CA GLU A 168 3.22 -7.77 -4.79
C GLU A 168 4.07 -8.04 -6.05
N VAL A 169 4.23 -7.05 -6.93
CA VAL A 169 5.12 -7.12 -8.10
C VAL A 169 6.58 -7.39 -7.70
N PHE A 170 7.02 -6.85 -6.56
CA PHE A 170 8.40 -7.00 -6.09
C PHE A 170 8.76 -8.46 -5.82
N MET A 171 7.82 -9.25 -5.31
CA MET A 171 8.08 -10.68 -5.06
C MET A 171 8.41 -11.44 -6.33
N VAL A 172 7.69 -11.18 -7.42
CA VAL A 172 7.93 -11.87 -8.68
C VAL A 172 9.18 -11.31 -9.34
N MET A 173 9.25 -9.99 -9.49
CA MET A 173 10.30 -9.38 -10.28
C MET A 173 11.67 -9.43 -9.59
N LYS A 174 11.75 -9.19 -8.28
CA LYS A 174 13.04 -9.23 -7.54
C LYS A 174 13.41 -10.63 -7.10
N ASP A 175 12.46 -11.41 -6.58
CA ASP A 175 12.82 -12.67 -5.90
C ASP A 175 12.95 -13.85 -6.89
N ILE A 176 12.22 -13.81 -8.02
CA ILE A 176 12.29 -14.87 -9.06
C ILE A 176 13.16 -14.42 -10.23
N TRP A 177 12.92 -13.22 -10.75
CA TRP A 177 13.59 -12.73 -11.96
C TRP A 177 14.84 -11.90 -11.70
N HIS A 178 15.11 -11.53 -10.44
CA HIS A 178 16.24 -10.69 -10.04
C HIS A 178 16.33 -9.37 -10.79
N ALA A 179 15.17 -8.84 -11.21
CA ALA A 179 15.08 -7.58 -11.92
C ALA A 179 15.42 -6.39 -11.00
N ASP A 180 16.07 -5.39 -11.57
CA ASP A 180 16.36 -4.14 -10.90
C ASP A 180 15.14 -3.20 -10.85
N ASP A 181 15.28 -2.09 -10.12
CA ASP A 181 14.23 -1.10 -9.90
C ASP A 181 13.73 -0.46 -11.20
N ASN A 182 14.62 -0.24 -12.17
CA ASN A 182 14.29 0.36 -13.45
C ASN A 182 13.55 -0.64 -14.34
N GLU A 183 13.99 -1.90 -14.37
CA GLU A 183 13.33 -2.98 -15.09
C GLU A 183 11.89 -3.17 -14.60
N ILE A 184 11.67 -3.12 -13.28
CA ILE A 184 10.33 -3.19 -12.67
C ILE A 184 9.45 -2.03 -13.13
N LEU A 185 9.95 -0.79 -13.08
CA LEU A 185 9.17 0.37 -13.53
C LEU A 185 8.87 0.28 -15.03
N ASN A 186 9.84 -0.12 -15.84
CA ASN A 186 9.68 -0.23 -17.30
C ASN A 186 8.63 -1.29 -17.67
N VAL A 187 8.70 -2.49 -17.08
CA VAL A 187 7.74 -3.56 -17.39
C VAL A 187 6.34 -3.22 -16.89
N THR A 188 6.21 -2.56 -15.74
CA THR A 188 4.89 -2.17 -15.20
C THR A 188 4.25 -1.04 -16.01
N GLN A 189 5.02 -0.08 -16.50
CA GLN A 189 4.57 0.93 -17.47
C GLN A 189 4.16 0.28 -18.80
N TRP A 190 4.89 -0.73 -19.27
CA TRP A 190 4.52 -1.47 -20.48
C TRP A 190 3.22 -2.26 -20.29
N MET A 191 3.05 -2.97 -19.17
CA MET A 191 1.82 -3.68 -18.83
C MET A 191 0.63 -2.72 -18.71
N ALA A 192 0.84 -1.54 -18.13
CA ALA A 192 -0.18 -0.50 -18.02
C ALA A 192 -0.72 -0.05 -19.39
N LYS A 193 0.19 0.18 -20.35
CA LYS A 193 -0.19 0.52 -21.73
C LYS A 193 -0.97 -0.62 -22.40
N ALA A 194 -0.60 -1.87 -22.14
CA ALA A 194 -1.32 -3.03 -22.68
C ALA A 194 -2.75 -3.13 -22.12
N ILE A 195 -2.93 -2.96 -20.80
CA ILE A 195 -4.25 -2.97 -20.15
C ILE A 195 -5.15 -1.87 -20.73
N LEU A 196 -4.62 -0.66 -20.91
CA LEU A 196 -5.37 0.46 -21.49
C LEU A 196 -5.81 0.19 -22.93
N ARG A 197 -4.88 -0.27 -23.78
CA ARG A 197 -5.20 -0.62 -25.16
C ARG A 197 -6.29 -1.69 -25.24
N GLN A 198 -6.20 -2.72 -24.39
CA GLN A 198 -7.25 -3.75 -24.33
C GLN A 198 -8.61 -3.15 -23.93
N ALA A 199 -8.64 -2.27 -22.92
CA ALA A 199 -9.89 -1.63 -22.50
C ALA A 199 -10.51 -0.77 -23.63
N GLU A 200 -9.70 -0.04 -24.38
CA GLU A 200 -10.16 0.74 -25.53
C GLU A 200 -10.64 -0.14 -26.69
N GLU A 201 -9.98 -1.29 -26.92
CA GLU A 201 -10.42 -2.29 -27.90
C GLU A 201 -11.77 -2.88 -27.53
N ASP A 202 -11.97 -3.26 -26.27
CA ASP A 202 -13.24 -3.80 -25.79
C ASP A 202 -14.38 -2.78 -25.95
N VAL A 203 -14.11 -1.49 -25.71
CA VAL A 203 -15.08 -0.39 -25.94
C VAL A 203 -15.44 -0.28 -27.41
N ARG A 204 -14.44 -0.30 -28.32
CA ARG A 204 -14.69 -0.27 -29.77
C ARG A 204 -15.47 -1.48 -30.26
N ALA A 205 -15.26 -2.64 -29.64
CA ALA A 205 -15.97 -3.89 -29.97
C ALA A 205 -17.37 -3.97 -29.34
N GLY A 206 -17.74 -3.05 -28.45
CA GLY A 206 -19.02 -3.08 -27.72
C GLY A 206 -19.10 -4.18 -26.65
N ILE A 207 -17.94 -4.64 -26.14
CA ILE A 207 -17.82 -5.73 -25.16
C ILE A 207 -17.51 -5.18 -23.76
N ALA A 208 -17.06 -3.92 -23.66
CA ALA A 208 -16.77 -3.23 -22.42
C ALA A 208 -17.70 -2.06 -22.12
#